data_AF-A0A7W4ET44-F1
#
_entry.id   AF-A0A7W4ET44-F1
#
_cell.length_a   1.000
_cell.length_b   1.000
_cell.length_c   1.000
_cell.angle_alpha   90.00
_cell.angle_beta   90.00
_cell.angle_gamma   90.00
#
_symmetry.space_group_name_H-M   'P 1'
#
loop_
_entity.id
_entity.type
_entity.pdbx_description
1 polymer ?
#
loop_
_entity_poly.entity_id
_entity_poly.type
_entity_poly.pdbx_seq_one_letter_code
_entity_poly.pdbx_strand_id
1 'polypeptide(L)'
;MGILGSGVRDGLQLKPVRYDWAYRLYNQAVANTWFPNEVQLSQDLADFEKLSEDEKHALKTVISYLNPNELLINKSLAFGIYPCVNAAECHLYLSKQMWEEANHFMTFEYIIETFPFDREEIYAAGWGKKSLADKAAFQTKYVTRMMEERPDVTTLEGKKDFVRNLVAYNIVLEGIWFYSGFMVGMSFRRRNLLRNVGTLLDWVTKDENLHLEFGINLLLTILHENPDLQTEEFAEEIRSLILEAVELEKAYNKDMLPRGILGLNADYVNQYV
;
A
#
# COMPACT_ATOMS: atom_id res chain seq x y z
N MET A 1 -22.56 16.18 11.62
CA MET A 1 -22.34 15.01 10.75
C MET A 1 -20.89 14.64 10.89
N GLY A 2 -20.51 13.37 11.03
CA GLY A 2 -19.11 12.95 11.18
C GLY A 2 -18.37 12.85 9.84
N ILE A 3 -17.12 12.39 9.85
CA ILE A 3 -16.37 11.95 8.65
C ILE A 3 -16.90 10.64 8.10
N LEU A 4 -17.51 9.81 8.96
CA LEU A 4 -18.15 8.56 8.56
C LEU A 4 -19.60 8.78 8.13
N GLY A 5 -20.01 8.05 7.10
CA GLY A 5 -21.40 8.00 6.62
C GLY A 5 -21.51 7.17 5.34
N SER A 6 -22.68 6.59 5.13
CA SER A 6 -22.96 5.64 4.03
C SER A 6 -24.19 6.04 3.20
N GLY A 7 -24.72 7.24 3.41
CA GLY A 7 -25.87 7.76 2.67
C GLY A 7 -25.49 8.17 1.24
N VAL A 8 -26.37 7.93 0.27
CA VAL A 8 -26.15 8.33 -1.14
C VAL A 8 -25.96 9.84 -1.33
N ARG A 9 -26.38 10.66 -0.35
CA ARG A 9 -26.22 12.12 -0.37
C ARG A 9 -25.01 12.61 0.44
N ASP A 10 -24.30 11.70 1.09
CA ASP A 10 -23.14 12.00 1.91
C ASP A 10 -21.96 12.42 1.02
N GLY A 11 -21.17 13.39 1.47
CA GLY A 11 -19.97 13.83 0.74
C GLY A 11 -20.19 14.50 -0.62
N LEU A 12 -21.40 14.97 -0.97
CA LEU A 12 -21.66 15.57 -2.29
C LEU A 12 -21.32 17.06 -2.41
N GLN A 13 -21.10 17.76 -1.30
CA GLN A 13 -20.86 19.22 -1.28
C GLN A 13 -19.44 19.54 -0.83
N LEU A 14 -18.62 20.08 -1.73
CA LEU A 14 -17.23 20.45 -1.41
C LEU A 14 -17.09 21.74 -0.61
N LYS A 15 -18.07 22.65 -0.70
CA LYS A 15 -17.97 23.98 -0.09
C LYS A 15 -19.06 24.19 0.98
N PRO A 16 -18.70 24.73 2.16
CA PRO A 16 -17.32 25.00 2.63
C PRO A 16 -16.53 23.69 2.87
N VAL A 17 -15.21 23.72 2.64
CA VAL A 17 -14.33 22.58 2.95
C VAL A 17 -14.26 22.43 4.48
N ARG A 18 -14.38 21.19 4.98
CA ARG A 18 -14.38 20.88 6.41
C ARG A 18 -13.06 20.27 6.86
N TYR A 19 -12.47 19.41 6.04
CA TYR A 19 -11.21 18.74 6.28
C TYR A 19 -10.13 19.28 5.35
N ASP A 20 -9.55 20.42 5.71
CA ASP A 20 -8.52 21.08 4.91
C ASP A 20 -7.32 20.18 4.60
N TRP A 21 -6.99 19.25 5.51
CA TRP A 21 -5.94 18.27 5.30
C TRP A 21 -6.22 17.36 4.09
N ALA A 22 -7.45 16.88 3.92
CA ALA A 22 -7.83 16.01 2.80
C ALA A 22 -7.79 16.77 1.48
N TYR A 23 -8.28 18.01 1.47
CA TYR A 23 -8.27 18.84 0.27
C TYR A 23 -6.85 19.26 -0.13
N ARG A 24 -5.98 19.57 0.84
CA ARG A 24 -4.55 19.83 0.60
C ARG A 24 -3.86 18.61 -0.02
N LEU A 25 -4.08 17.42 0.56
CA LEU A 25 -3.52 16.18 0.05
C LEU A 25 -3.99 15.88 -1.38
N TYR A 26 -5.27 16.11 -1.68
CA TYR A 26 -5.79 15.95 -3.04
C TYR A 26 -5.07 16.85 -4.05
N ASN A 27 -4.91 18.15 -3.73
CA ASN A 27 -4.20 19.07 -4.61
C ASN A 27 -2.72 18.68 -4.78
N GLN A 28 -2.08 18.17 -3.72
CA GLN A 28 -0.71 17.69 -3.79
C GLN A 28 -0.58 16.43 -4.67
N ALA A 29 -1.49 15.48 -4.53
CA ALA A 29 -1.54 14.26 -5.34
C ALA A 29 -1.79 14.58 -6.82
N VAL A 30 -2.67 15.55 -7.13
CA VAL A 30 -2.86 16.06 -8.50
C VAL A 30 -1.59 16.71 -9.04
N ALA A 31 -0.88 17.51 -8.24
CA ALA A 31 0.39 18.11 -8.64
C ALA A 31 1.52 17.09 -8.84
N ASN A 32 1.36 15.86 -8.31
CA ASN A 32 2.33 14.79 -8.42
C ASN A 32 2.15 13.91 -9.66
N THR A 33 1.09 14.08 -10.46
CA THR A 33 0.79 13.20 -11.60
C THR A 33 2.00 12.95 -12.50
N TRP A 34 2.27 11.68 -12.76
CA TRP A 34 3.37 11.15 -13.56
C TRP A 34 2.89 9.95 -14.38
N PHE A 35 3.62 9.58 -15.43
CA PHE A 35 3.28 8.41 -16.25
C PHE A 35 4.50 7.48 -16.39
N PRO A 36 4.35 6.16 -16.23
CA PRO A 36 5.50 5.23 -16.21
C PRO A 36 6.33 5.30 -17.49
N ASN A 37 5.67 5.47 -18.63
CA ASN A 37 6.30 5.52 -19.95
C ASN A 37 7.11 6.79 -20.21
N GLU A 38 7.10 7.78 -19.31
CA GLU A 38 7.99 8.94 -19.37
C GLU A 38 9.44 8.57 -19.03
N VAL A 39 9.65 7.40 -18.43
CA VAL A 39 10.97 6.89 -18.01
C VAL A 39 11.38 5.72 -18.91
N GLN A 40 12.52 5.84 -19.60
CA GLN A 40 12.97 4.81 -20.56
C GLN A 40 13.71 3.66 -19.86
N LEU A 41 13.05 2.53 -19.66
CA LEU A 41 13.63 1.38 -18.95
C LEU A 41 14.69 0.57 -19.74
N SER A 42 14.81 0.76 -21.05
CA SER A 42 15.77 0.00 -21.88
C SER A 42 17.23 0.17 -21.45
N GLN A 43 17.58 1.30 -20.85
CA GLN A 43 18.92 1.59 -20.32
C GLN A 43 19.28 0.72 -19.11
N ASP A 44 18.27 0.27 -18.36
CA ASP A 44 18.46 -0.51 -17.14
C ASP A 44 18.73 -2.00 -17.45
N LEU A 45 18.47 -2.46 -18.67
CA LEU A 45 18.71 -3.87 -19.08
C LEU A 45 20.17 -4.28 -18.94
N ALA A 46 21.10 -3.39 -19.30
CA ALA A 46 22.53 -3.66 -19.16
C ALA A 46 22.97 -3.75 -17.69
N ASP A 47 22.27 -3.06 -16.77
CA ASP A 47 22.52 -3.19 -15.33
C ASP A 47 21.90 -4.46 -14.76
N PHE A 48 20.72 -4.84 -15.24
CA PHE A 48 20.06 -6.09 -14.87
C PHE A 48 20.92 -7.33 -15.15
N GLU A 49 21.61 -7.36 -16.30
CA GLU A 49 22.53 -8.46 -16.65
C GLU A 49 23.69 -8.61 -15.65
N LYS A 50 24.13 -7.50 -15.04
CA LYS A 50 25.24 -7.48 -14.07
C LYS A 50 24.80 -7.87 -12.66
N LEU A 51 23.49 -7.92 -12.39
CA LEU A 51 22.98 -8.31 -11.08
C LEU A 51 23.32 -9.77 -10.79
N SER A 52 23.69 -10.03 -9.55
CA SER A 52 23.79 -11.38 -9.02
C SER A 52 22.42 -12.06 -8.99
N GLU A 53 22.40 -13.38 -8.90
CA GLU A 53 21.15 -14.14 -8.81
C GLU A 53 20.34 -13.80 -7.55
N ASP A 54 21.01 -13.45 -6.44
CA ASP A 54 20.33 -12.97 -5.22
C ASP A 54 19.66 -11.61 -5.42
N GLU A 55 20.25 -10.73 -6.23
CA GLU A 55 19.69 -9.42 -6.56
C GLU A 55 18.51 -9.52 -7.51
N LYS A 56 18.62 -10.37 -8.55
CA LYS A 56 17.50 -10.67 -9.45
C LYS A 56 16.35 -11.32 -8.68
N HIS A 57 16.66 -12.25 -7.77
CA HIS A 57 15.68 -12.87 -6.88
C HIS A 57 14.96 -11.85 -6.00
N ALA A 58 15.70 -10.94 -5.35
CA ALA A 58 15.12 -9.90 -4.51
C ALA A 58 14.20 -8.97 -5.33
N LEU A 59 14.67 -8.49 -6.50
CA LEU A 59 13.89 -7.65 -7.39
C LEU A 59 12.61 -8.34 -7.87
N LYS A 60 12.73 -9.59 -8.34
CA LYS A 60 11.59 -10.41 -8.77
C LYS A 60 10.58 -10.57 -7.64
N THR A 61 11.05 -10.86 -6.43
CA THR A 61 10.20 -11.08 -5.24
C THR A 61 9.43 -9.81 -4.86
N VAL A 62 10.05 -8.63 -4.96
CA VAL A 62 9.38 -7.35 -4.70
C VAL A 62 8.33 -7.06 -5.78
N ILE A 63 8.69 -7.15 -7.07
CA ILE A 63 7.74 -6.90 -8.17
C ILE A 63 6.54 -7.85 -8.11
N SER A 64 6.79 -9.13 -7.85
CA SER A 64 5.74 -10.15 -7.73
C SER A 64 4.80 -9.87 -6.56
N TYR A 65 5.31 -9.24 -5.51
CA TYR A 65 4.51 -8.88 -4.35
C TYR A 65 3.72 -7.58 -4.59
N LEU A 66 4.38 -6.49 -5.00
CA LEU A 66 3.73 -5.18 -5.16
C LEU A 66 2.66 -5.22 -6.25
N ASN A 67 2.98 -5.75 -7.43
CA ASN A 67 2.11 -5.67 -8.61
C ASN A 67 0.65 -6.06 -8.34
N PRO A 68 0.30 -7.29 -7.91
CA PRO A 68 -1.09 -7.65 -7.65
C PRO A 68 -1.70 -6.91 -6.44
N ASN A 69 -0.89 -6.45 -5.49
CA ASN A 69 -1.37 -5.78 -4.28
C ASN A 69 -1.86 -4.36 -4.56
N GLU A 70 -1.35 -3.65 -5.57
CA GLU A 70 -1.88 -2.34 -5.97
C GLU A 70 -3.38 -2.43 -6.35
N LEU A 71 -3.77 -3.50 -7.04
CA LEU A 71 -5.19 -3.72 -7.37
C LEU A 71 -6.01 -4.28 -6.19
N LEU A 72 -5.36 -4.91 -5.20
CA LEU A 72 -6.02 -5.32 -3.96
C LEU A 72 -6.36 -4.10 -3.10
N ILE A 73 -5.46 -3.12 -3.03
CA ILE A 73 -5.69 -1.81 -2.41
C ILE A 73 -6.89 -1.14 -3.07
N ASN A 74 -6.90 -1.10 -4.40
CA ASN A 74 -7.98 -0.47 -5.16
C ASN A 74 -9.37 -1.06 -4.81
N LYS A 75 -9.47 -2.38 -4.60
CA LYS A 75 -10.70 -3.02 -4.12
C LYS A 75 -11.07 -2.58 -2.70
N SER A 76 -10.09 -2.49 -1.80
CA SER A 76 -10.29 -2.01 -0.43
C SER A 76 -10.82 -0.58 -0.41
N LEU A 77 -10.22 0.30 -1.21
CA LEU A 77 -10.65 1.68 -1.38
C LEU A 77 -12.08 1.75 -1.92
N ALA A 78 -12.35 1.08 -3.05
CA ALA A 78 -13.63 1.19 -3.75
C ALA A 78 -14.82 0.60 -2.96
N PHE A 79 -14.63 -0.53 -2.28
CA PHE A 79 -15.73 -1.26 -1.64
C PHE A 79 -15.79 -1.05 -0.12
N GLY A 80 -14.69 -0.65 0.49
CA GLY A 80 -14.54 -0.57 1.93
C GLY A 80 -14.46 0.84 2.49
N ILE A 81 -13.54 1.62 1.94
CA ILE A 81 -13.23 2.97 2.44
C ILE A 81 -14.18 4.00 1.85
N TYR A 82 -14.20 4.12 0.52
CA TYR A 82 -14.97 5.14 -0.21
C TYR A 82 -16.46 5.19 0.17
N PRO A 83 -17.18 4.05 0.26
CA PRO A 83 -18.61 4.07 0.55
C PRO A 83 -18.98 4.49 1.97
N CYS A 84 -18.02 4.53 2.89
CA CYS A 84 -18.24 4.78 4.32
C CYS A 84 -17.74 6.16 4.77
N VAL A 85 -17.27 6.99 3.84
CA VAL A 85 -16.79 8.35 4.10
C VAL A 85 -17.82 9.37 3.64
N ASN A 86 -18.04 10.38 4.48
CA ASN A 86 -19.00 11.47 4.29
C ASN A 86 -18.30 12.83 4.25
N ALA A 87 -17.39 12.98 3.29
CA ALA A 87 -16.71 14.24 3.03
C ALA A 87 -16.26 14.31 1.57
N ALA A 88 -16.67 15.36 0.87
CA ALA A 88 -16.40 15.52 -0.56
C ALA A 88 -14.89 15.58 -0.84
N GLU A 89 -14.15 16.32 -0.03
CA GLU A 89 -12.69 16.44 -0.10
C GLU A 89 -11.96 15.11 0.12
N CYS A 90 -12.51 14.22 0.95
CA CYS A 90 -11.98 12.87 1.12
C CYS A 90 -12.32 11.99 -0.09
N HIS A 91 -13.54 12.09 -0.65
CA HIS A 91 -13.89 11.38 -1.88
C HIS A 91 -13.02 11.81 -3.07
N LEU A 92 -12.70 13.10 -3.18
CA LEU A 92 -11.77 13.59 -4.20
C LEU A 92 -10.38 12.97 -4.03
N TYR A 93 -9.86 12.93 -2.79
CA TYR A 93 -8.58 12.30 -2.51
C TYR A 93 -8.60 10.80 -2.83
N LEU A 94 -9.56 10.05 -2.29
CA LEU A 94 -9.70 8.61 -2.52
C LEU A 94 -9.84 8.27 -4.00
N SER A 95 -10.53 9.10 -4.79
CA SER A 95 -10.59 8.94 -6.25
C SER A 95 -9.22 9.10 -6.91
N LYS A 96 -8.41 10.05 -6.44
CA LYS A 96 -7.05 10.26 -6.95
C LYS A 96 -6.12 9.12 -6.53
N GLN A 97 -6.23 8.67 -5.28
CA GLN A 97 -5.49 7.54 -4.77
C GLN A 97 -5.77 6.28 -5.59
N MET A 98 -7.06 5.90 -5.79
CA MET A 98 -7.42 4.75 -6.64
C MET A 98 -6.82 4.81 -8.06
N TRP A 99 -6.68 6.03 -8.63
CA TRP A 99 -6.00 6.22 -9.90
C TRP A 99 -4.48 6.05 -9.79
N GLU A 100 -3.85 6.53 -8.70
CA GLU A 100 -2.43 6.30 -8.40
C GLU A 100 -2.12 4.81 -8.28
N GLU A 101 -2.94 4.04 -7.55
CA GLU A 101 -2.79 2.57 -7.45
C GLU A 101 -2.85 1.88 -8.81
N ALA A 102 -3.76 2.31 -9.69
CA ALA A 102 -3.85 1.79 -11.05
C ALA A 102 -2.61 2.17 -11.87
N ASN A 103 -2.06 3.37 -11.65
CA ASN A 103 -0.84 3.82 -12.29
C ASN A 103 0.39 3.04 -11.77
N HIS A 104 0.45 2.71 -10.48
CA HIS A 104 1.48 1.87 -9.88
C HIS A 104 1.43 0.47 -10.46
N PHE A 105 0.24 -0.14 -10.57
CA PHE A 105 0.06 -1.41 -11.27
C PHE A 105 0.63 -1.37 -12.69
N MET A 106 0.27 -0.34 -13.47
CA MET A 106 0.81 -0.16 -14.83
C MET A 106 2.33 0.07 -14.85
N THR A 107 2.90 0.62 -13.78
CA THR A 107 4.36 0.78 -13.62
C THR A 107 5.03 -0.57 -13.50
N PHE A 108 4.51 -1.48 -12.66
CA PHE A 108 5.06 -2.81 -12.52
C PHE A 108 4.86 -3.65 -13.78
N GLU A 109 3.71 -3.54 -14.46
CA GLU A 109 3.54 -4.16 -15.77
C GLU A 109 4.55 -3.66 -16.80
N TYR A 110 4.82 -2.35 -16.85
CA TYR A 110 5.83 -1.80 -17.74
C TYR A 110 7.24 -2.34 -17.45
N ILE A 111 7.59 -2.54 -16.18
CA ILE A 111 8.84 -3.21 -15.77
C ILE A 111 8.83 -4.68 -16.20
N ILE A 112 7.74 -5.42 -15.96
CA ILE A 112 7.59 -6.83 -16.32
C ILE A 112 7.73 -7.03 -17.83
N GLU A 113 7.19 -6.12 -18.64
CA GLU A 113 7.28 -6.18 -20.11
C GLU A 113 8.66 -5.83 -20.65
N THR A 114 9.40 -4.95 -19.97
CA THR A 114 10.70 -4.50 -20.45
C THR A 114 11.82 -5.48 -20.12
N PHE A 115 11.79 -6.06 -18.92
CA PHE A 115 12.85 -6.94 -18.43
C PHE A 115 12.57 -8.40 -18.80
N PRO A 116 13.59 -9.28 -18.84
CA PRO A 116 13.41 -10.70 -19.20
C PRO A 116 12.82 -11.51 -18.04
N PHE A 117 11.69 -11.06 -17.48
CA PHE A 117 10.93 -11.78 -16.48
C PHE A 117 9.96 -12.75 -17.13
N ASP A 118 9.80 -13.92 -16.52
CA ASP A 118 8.67 -14.79 -16.82
C ASP A 118 7.43 -14.25 -16.09
N ARG A 119 6.46 -13.76 -16.86
CA ARG A 119 5.22 -13.18 -16.34
C ARG A 119 4.38 -14.19 -15.58
N GLU A 120 4.34 -15.45 -16.01
CA GLU A 120 3.62 -16.50 -15.28
C GLU A 120 4.27 -16.73 -13.92
N GLU A 121 5.60 -16.76 -13.87
CA GLU A 121 6.32 -16.88 -12.61
C GLU A 121 6.15 -15.66 -11.71
N ILE A 122 6.08 -14.43 -12.24
CA ILE A 122 5.82 -13.21 -11.45
C ILE A 122 4.45 -13.30 -10.77
N TYR A 123 3.40 -13.65 -11.51
CA TYR A 123 2.06 -13.79 -10.91
C TYR A 123 1.96 -15.02 -10.00
N ALA A 124 2.68 -16.10 -10.30
CA ALA A 124 2.67 -17.32 -9.50
C ALA A 124 3.56 -17.25 -8.25
N ALA A 125 4.58 -16.38 -8.21
CA ALA A 125 5.53 -16.29 -7.11
C ALA A 125 4.87 -15.98 -5.76
N GLY A 126 3.69 -15.34 -5.78
CA GLY A 126 2.82 -15.14 -4.61
C GLY A 126 2.22 -16.42 -4.00
N TRP A 127 2.15 -17.53 -4.74
CA TRP A 127 1.33 -18.71 -4.41
C TRP A 127 2.12 -19.93 -3.92
N GLY A 128 3.45 -19.89 -3.97
CA GLY A 128 4.30 -21.05 -3.63
C GLY A 128 4.97 -21.02 -2.24
N LYS A 129 5.05 -19.85 -1.60
CA LYS A 129 5.76 -19.68 -0.31
C LYS A 129 4.79 -19.40 0.82
N LYS A 130 5.06 -20.01 1.99
CA LYS A 130 4.23 -19.83 3.18
C LYS A 130 4.14 -18.36 3.62
N SER A 131 5.24 -17.61 3.62
CA SER A 131 5.27 -16.20 4.02
C SER A 131 4.33 -15.32 3.18
N LEU A 132 4.32 -15.54 1.86
CA LEU A 132 3.44 -14.84 0.93
C LEU A 132 1.99 -15.27 1.09
N ALA A 133 1.73 -16.57 1.25
CA ALA A 133 0.40 -17.10 1.51
C ALA A 133 -0.19 -16.55 2.82
N ASP A 134 0.62 -16.45 3.88
CA ASP A 134 0.19 -15.90 5.17
C ASP A 134 -0.13 -14.40 5.05
N LYS A 135 0.73 -13.61 4.37
CA LYS A 135 0.46 -12.18 4.08
C LYS A 135 -0.81 -12.00 3.24
N ALA A 136 -1.01 -12.83 2.22
CA ALA A 136 -2.20 -12.80 1.38
C ALA A 136 -3.47 -13.17 2.16
N ALA A 137 -3.39 -14.17 3.05
CA ALA A 137 -4.50 -14.57 3.92
C ALA A 137 -4.88 -13.45 4.89
N PHE A 138 -3.88 -12.78 5.49
CA PHE A 138 -4.08 -11.60 6.33
C PHE A 138 -4.85 -10.53 5.57
N GLN A 139 -4.41 -10.12 4.37
CA GLN A 139 -5.08 -9.06 3.60
C GLN A 139 -6.48 -9.48 3.14
N THR A 140 -6.60 -10.68 2.59
CA THR A 140 -7.88 -11.20 2.06
C THR A 140 -8.93 -11.23 3.15
N LYS A 141 -8.59 -11.58 4.40
CA LYS A 141 -9.51 -11.54 5.54
C LYS A 141 -10.17 -10.16 5.68
N TYR A 142 -9.42 -9.08 5.61
CA TYR A 142 -9.96 -7.72 5.78
C TYR A 142 -10.69 -7.22 4.54
N VAL A 143 -10.21 -7.54 3.33
CA VAL A 143 -10.87 -7.14 2.07
C VAL A 143 -12.19 -7.88 1.88
N THR A 144 -12.20 -9.20 2.06
CA THR A 144 -13.41 -10.03 1.95
C THR A 144 -14.49 -9.54 2.91
N ARG A 145 -14.11 -9.29 4.17
CA ARG A 145 -15.04 -8.78 5.18
C ARG A 145 -15.76 -7.51 4.73
N MET A 146 -15.04 -6.57 4.13
CA MET A 146 -15.65 -5.33 3.64
C MET A 146 -16.52 -5.52 2.41
N MET A 147 -16.09 -6.37 1.47
CA MET A 147 -16.82 -6.62 0.24
C MET A 147 -18.14 -7.36 0.50
N GLU A 148 -18.13 -8.33 1.42
CA GLU A 148 -19.26 -9.20 1.70
C GLU A 148 -20.19 -8.64 2.79
N GLU A 149 -19.64 -8.17 3.91
CA GLU A 149 -20.46 -7.75 5.06
C GLU A 149 -20.85 -6.27 5.00
N ARG A 150 -19.98 -5.42 4.43
CA ARG A 150 -20.06 -3.94 4.41
C ARG A 150 -20.25 -3.33 5.81
N PRO A 151 -19.26 -2.63 6.37
CA PRO A 151 -19.36 -2.10 7.73
C PRO A 151 -20.54 -1.13 7.89
N ASP A 152 -21.44 -1.41 8.84
CA ASP A 152 -22.47 -0.44 9.25
C ASP A 152 -21.86 0.61 10.20
N VAL A 153 -21.30 1.66 9.61
CA VAL A 153 -20.63 2.76 10.33
C VAL A 153 -21.58 3.60 11.20
N THR A 154 -22.89 3.28 11.25
CA THR A 154 -23.81 3.85 12.24
C THR A 154 -23.72 3.17 13.60
N THR A 155 -23.18 1.95 13.64
CA THR A 155 -22.99 1.14 14.87
C THR A 155 -21.55 1.21 15.37
N LEU A 156 -21.33 0.96 16.66
CA LEU A 156 -19.97 0.89 17.22
C LEU A 156 -19.13 -0.22 16.56
N GLU A 157 -19.71 -1.42 16.39
CA GLU A 157 -18.98 -2.55 15.80
C GLU A 157 -18.64 -2.32 14.33
N GLY A 158 -19.55 -1.74 13.53
CA GLY A 158 -19.23 -1.39 12.14
C GLY A 158 -18.17 -0.30 12.03
N LYS A 159 -18.11 0.66 12.96
CA LYS A 159 -16.99 1.62 13.03
C LYS A 159 -15.68 0.94 13.39
N LYS A 160 -15.67 -0.01 14.35
CA LYS A 160 -14.47 -0.80 14.67
C LYS A 160 -14.01 -1.60 13.46
N ASP A 161 -14.93 -2.21 12.71
CA ASP A 161 -14.61 -2.96 11.49
C ASP A 161 -14.00 -2.08 10.40
N PHE A 162 -14.56 -0.88 10.21
CA PHE A 162 -13.98 0.11 9.33
C PHE A 162 -12.54 0.47 9.75
N VAL A 163 -12.31 0.73 11.05
CA VAL A 163 -10.97 1.04 11.57
C VAL A 163 -9.99 -0.12 11.39
N ARG A 164 -10.40 -1.37 11.69
CA ARG A 164 -9.58 -2.57 11.48
C ARG A 164 -9.12 -2.67 10.02
N ASN A 165 -10.03 -2.42 9.08
CA ASN A 165 -9.66 -2.44 7.68
C ASN A 165 -8.73 -1.29 7.30
N LEU A 166 -9.05 -0.06 7.70
CA LEU A 166 -8.19 1.09 7.41
C LEU A 166 -6.77 0.86 7.93
N VAL A 167 -6.61 0.24 9.11
CA VAL A 167 -5.30 -0.16 9.62
C VAL A 167 -4.66 -1.27 8.77
N ALA A 168 -5.39 -2.34 8.44
CA ALA A 168 -4.85 -3.47 7.67
C ALA A 168 -4.40 -3.10 6.25
N TYR A 169 -5.08 -2.14 5.62
CA TYR A 169 -4.73 -1.62 4.31
C TYR A 169 -3.69 -0.49 4.42
N ASN A 170 -4.03 0.64 5.05
CA ASN A 170 -3.18 1.83 4.96
C ASN A 170 -1.95 1.73 5.87
N ILE A 171 -2.12 1.31 7.12
CA ILE A 171 -0.98 1.25 8.05
C ILE A 171 -0.11 0.03 7.76
N VAL A 172 -0.72 -1.14 7.50
CA VAL A 172 0.04 -2.38 7.30
C VAL A 172 0.53 -2.54 5.86
N LEU A 173 -0.35 -2.53 4.85
CA LEU A 173 0.05 -2.80 3.47
C LEU A 173 0.90 -1.65 2.91
N GLU A 174 0.35 -0.44 2.87
CA GLU A 174 1.05 0.74 2.35
C GLU A 174 2.14 1.23 3.33
N GLY A 175 1.85 1.26 4.63
CA GLY A 175 2.74 1.88 5.63
C GLY A 175 3.87 1.02 6.19
N ILE A 176 3.80 -0.31 6.10
CA ILE A 176 4.84 -1.23 6.61
C ILE A 176 5.39 -2.11 5.48
N TRP A 177 4.52 -2.87 4.81
CA TRP A 177 4.93 -3.92 3.87
C TRP A 177 5.46 -3.38 2.53
N PHE A 178 4.97 -2.24 2.04
CA PHE A 178 5.53 -1.65 0.83
C PHE A 178 6.91 -1.03 1.08
N TYR A 179 7.10 -0.40 2.24
CA TYR A 179 8.36 0.25 2.60
C TYR A 179 9.53 -0.73 2.72
N SER A 180 9.31 -1.96 3.18
CA SER A 180 10.36 -3.01 3.18
C SER A 180 10.77 -3.38 1.75
N GLY A 181 9.81 -3.49 0.82
CA GLY A 181 10.06 -3.73 -0.60
C GLY A 181 10.82 -2.58 -1.26
N PHE A 182 10.46 -1.33 -0.93
CA PHE A 182 11.16 -0.14 -1.43
C PHE A 182 12.64 -0.09 -1.01
N MET A 183 13.03 -0.69 0.12
CA MET A 183 14.44 -0.80 0.50
C MET A 183 15.29 -1.55 -0.53
N VAL A 184 14.73 -2.56 -1.21
CA VAL A 184 15.42 -3.29 -2.28
C VAL A 184 15.69 -2.36 -3.47
N GLY A 185 14.68 -1.62 -3.92
CA GLY A 185 14.83 -0.61 -4.97
C GLY A 185 15.86 0.47 -4.64
N MET A 186 15.80 1.00 -3.41
CA MET A 186 16.77 1.97 -2.91
C MET A 186 18.20 1.39 -2.85
N SER A 187 18.35 0.10 -2.57
CA SER A 187 19.68 -0.55 -2.55
C SER A 187 20.36 -0.57 -3.91
N PHE A 188 19.59 -0.73 -5.00
CA PHE A 188 20.11 -0.66 -6.37
C PHE A 188 20.47 0.78 -6.73
N ARG A 189 19.57 1.72 -6.41
CA ARG A 189 19.77 3.15 -6.66
C ARG A 189 21.05 3.67 -6.01
N ARG A 190 21.32 3.34 -4.74
CA ARG A 190 22.53 3.77 -4.02
C ARG A 190 23.83 3.28 -4.67
N ARG A 191 23.75 2.23 -5.48
CA ARG A 191 24.86 1.66 -6.24
C ARG A 191 24.86 2.08 -7.70
N ASN A 192 24.00 3.03 -8.06
CA ASN A 192 23.85 3.52 -9.42
C ASN A 192 23.49 2.40 -10.42
N LEU A 193 22.71 1.42 -9.96
CA LEU A 193 22.13 0.34 -10.77
C LEU A 193 20.63 0.58 -10.92
N LEU A 194 20.07 0.20 -12.06
CA LEU A 194 18.63 0.28 -12.33
C LEU A 194 18.05 1.68 -12.02
N ARG A 195 18.70 2.73 -12.54
CA ARG A 195 18.38 4.12 -12.16
C ARG A 195 16.97 4.53 -12.59
N ASN A 196 16.50 4.00 -13.71
CA ASN A 196 15.21 4.36 -14.28
C ASN A 196 14.09 3.61 -13.54
N VAL A 197 14.27 2.33 -13.22
CA VAL A 197 13.40 1.62 -12.26
C VAL A 197 13.41 2.34 -10.91
N GLY A 198 14.57 2.75 -10.41
CA GLY A 198 14.69 3.50 -9.16
C GLY A 198 13.93 4.83 -9.18
N THR A 199 13.86 5.50 -10.33
CA THR A 199 13.06 6.72 -10.51
C THR A 199 11.56 6.43 -10.42
N LEU A 200 11.09 5.34 -11.05
CA LEU A 200 9.70 4.91 -10.94
C LEU A 200 9.34 4.55 -9.51
N LEU A 201 10.20 3.81 -8.80
CA LEU A 201 9.98 3.45 -7.40
C LEU A 201 9.98 4.67 -6.47
N ASP A 202 10.79 5.70 -6.75
CA ASP A 202 10.73 6.98 -6.02
C ASP A 202 9.37 7.66 -6.21
N TRP A 203 8.83 7.65 -7.43
CA TRP A 203 7.53 8.25 -7.72
C TRP A 203 6.39 7.49 -7.06
N VAL A 204 6.41 6.15 -7.09
CA VAL A 204 5.50 5.31 -6.30
C VAL A 204 5.62 5.67 -4.82
N THR A 205 6.83 5.68 -4.26
CA THR A 205 7.06 6.01 -2.83
C THR A 205 6.55 7.42 -2.48
N LYS A 206 6.66 8.39 -3.41
CA LYS A 206 6.15 9.75 -3.21
C LYS A 206 4.62 9.77 -3.08
N ASP A 207 3.92 8.94 -3.84
CA ASP A 207 2.47 8.78 -3.75
C ASP A 207 2.10 8.04 -2.45
N GLU A 208 2.79 6.94 -2.13
CA GLU A 208 2.59 6.16 -0.90
C GLU A 208 2.74 6.99 0.39
N ASN A 209 3.62 7.99 0.40
CA ASN A 209 3.73 8.93 1.51
C ASN A 209 2.44 9.73 1.72
N LEU A 210 1.78 10.16 0.64
CA LEU A 210 0.51 10.86 0.72
C LEU A 210 -0.61 9.90 1.12
N HIS A 211 -0.62 8.68 0.58
CA HIS A 211 -1.57 7.63 0.91
C HIS A 211 -1.57 7.36 2.42
N LEU A 212 -0.39 7.14 2.99
CA LEU A 212 -0.21 6.95 4.43
C LEU A 212 -0.60 8.21 5.23
N GLU A 213 -0.21 9.42 4.80
CA GLU A 213 -0.62 10.66 5.47
C GLU A 213 -2.15 10.81 5.49
N PHE A 214 -2.83 10.48 4.39
CA PHE A 214 -4.29 10.54 4.31
C PHE A 214 -4.94 9.55 5.26
N GLY A 215 -4.54 8.27 5.24
CA GLY A 215 -5.16 7.26 6.07
C GLY A 215 -4.89 7.46 7.56
N ILE A 216 -3.72 7.97 7.95
CA ILE A 216 -3.45 8.41 9.34
C ILE A 216 -4.39 9.54 9.74
N ASN A 217 -4.52 10.59 8.91
CA ASN A 217 -5.43 11.70 9.22
C ASN A 217 -6.90 11.25 9.29
N LEU A 218 -7.32 10.34 8.40
CA LEU A 218 -8.65 9.74 8.42
C LEU A 218 -8.87 8.97 9.72
N LEU A 219 -7.93 8.11 10.11
CA LEU A 219 -7.99 7.32 11.34
C LEU A 219 -8.07 8.22 12.58
N LEU A 220 -7.19 9.21 12.70
CA LEU A 220 -7.19 10.15 13.82
C LEU A 220 -8.48 10.97 13.89
N THR A 221 -9.01 11.39 12.74
CA THR A 221 -10.30 12.11 12.67
C THR A 221 -11.45 11.22 13.13
N ILE A 222 -11.48 9.95 12.69
CA ILE A 222 -12.49 8.98 13.12
C ILE A 222 -12.45 8.79 14.63
N LEU A 223 -11.27 8.57 15.21
CA LEU A 223 -11.12 8.38 16.66
C LEU A 223 -11.54 9.63 17.44
N HIS A 224 -11.17 10.82 16.96
CA HIS A 224 -11.56 12.09 17.59
C HIS A 224 -13.08 12.31 17.57
N GLU A 225 -13.74 12.02 16.46
CA GLU A 225 -15.19 12.20 16.31
C GLU A 225 -16.02 11.06 16.95
N ASN A 226 -15.39 9.94 17.32
CA ASN A 226 -16.04 8.77 17.91
C ASN A 226 -15.25 8.28 19.14
N PRO A 227 -15.36 8.98 20.30
CA PRO A 227 -14.61 8.63 21.51
C PRO A 227 -14.91 7.23 22.07
N ASP A 228 -16.05 6.64 21.70
CA ASP A 228 -16.45 5.27 22.02
C ASP A 228 -15.56 4.20 21.37
N LEU A 229 -14.75 4.55 20.35
CA LEU A 229 -13.72 3.69 19.79
C LEU A 229 -12.42 3.67 20.62
N GLN A 230 -12.20 4.65 21.50
CA GLN A 230 -10.94 4.81 22.23
C GLN A 230 -10.92 3.99 23.52
N THR A 231 -11.29 2.71 23.44
CA THR A 231 -11.19 1.77 24.56
C THR A 231 -9.83 1.10 24.60
N GLU A 232 -9.34 0.78 25.79
CA GLU A 232 -8.08 0.05 25.98
C GLU A 232 -8.10 -1.30 25.23
N GLU A 233 -9.24 -2.00 25.27
CA GLU A 233 -9.44 -3.26 24.58
C GLU A 233 -9.26 -3.13 23.06
N PHE A 234 -9.86 -2.10 22.45
CA PHE A 234 -9.75 -1.92 21.01
C PHE A 234 -8.36 -1.40 20.61
N ALA A 235 -7.72 -0.59 21.45
CA ALA A 235 -6.33 -0.17 21.24
C ALA A 235 -5.37 -1.37 21.25
N GLU A 236 -5.52 -2.31 22.20
CA GLU A 236 -4.69 -3.52 22.23
C GLU A 236 -4.97 -4.46 21.06
N GLU A 237 -6.22 -4.50 20.57
CA GLU A 237 -6.57 -5.24 19.36
C GLU A 237 -5.84 -4.67 18.12
N ILE A 238 -5.89 -3.35 17.92
CA ILE A 238 -5.20 -2.69 16.80
C ILE A 238 -3.68 -2.86 16.92
N ARG A 239 -3.13 -2.77 18.13
CA ARG A 239 -1.72 -3.05 18.40
C ARG A 239 -1.35 -4.50 18.02
N SER A 240 -2.16 -5.47 18.41
CA SER A 240 -1.94 -6.88 18.11
C SER A 240 -1.98 -7.15 16.60
N LEU A 241 -2.90 -6.52 15.87
CA LEU A 241 -3.00 -6.59 14.42
C LEU A 241 -1.69 -6.10 13.74
N ILE A 242 -1.15 -4.96 14.19
CA ILE A 242 0.11 -4.43 13.64
C ILE A 242 1.28 -5.35 13.97
N LEU A 243 1.35 -5.89 15.20
CA LEU A 243 2.41 -6.83 15.59
C LEU A 243 2.36 -8.15 14.81
N GLU A 244 1.16 -8.67 14.52
CA GLU A 244 1.00 -9.82 13.62
C GLU A 244 1.57 -9.49 12.24
N ALA A 245 1.22 -8.33 11.68
CA ALA A 245 1.72 -7.90 10.38
C ALA A 245 3.25 -7.74 10.33
N VAL A 246 3.89 -7.28 11.41
CA VAL A 246 5.35 -7.20 11.55
C VAL A 246 5.98 -8.60 11.49
N GLU A 247 5.42 -9.59 12.20
CA GLU A 247 5.95 -10.96 12.16
C GLU A 247 5.79 -11.61 10.77
N LEU A 248 4.67 -11.35 10.08
CA LEU A 248 4.47 -11.78 8.70
C LEU A 248 5.51 -11.16 7.75
N GLU A 249 5.80 -9.87 7.92
CA GLU A 249 6.79 -9.16 7.13
C GLU A 249 8.21 -9.71 7.36
N LYS A 250 8.55 -10.01 8.62
CA LYS A 250 9.85 -10.60 8.96
C LYS A 250 10.07 -11.96 8.31
N ALA A 251 9.00 -12.76 8.16
CA ALA A 251 9.06 -14.02 7.44
C ALA A 251 9.26 -13.79 5.93
N TYR A 252 8.53 -12.84 5.34
CA TYR A 252 8.69 -12.45 3.95
C TYR A 252 10.10 -11.93 3.62
N ASN A 253 10.69 -11.10 4.48
CA ASN A 253 12.03 -10.55 4.28
C ASN A 253 13.11 -11.64 4.23
N LYS A 254 12.95 -12.75 4.98
CA LYS A 254 13.85 -13.91 4.89
C LYS A 254 13.72 -14.64 3.56
N ASP A 255 12.52 -14.69 3.00
CA ASP A 255 12.27 -15.27 1.68
C ASP A 255 12.73 -14.37 0.52
N MET A 256 12.69 -13.06 0.71
CA MET A 256 13.17 -12.04 -0.22
C MET A 256 14.70 -11.95 -0.23
N LEU A 257 15.34 -12.08 0.94
CA LEU A 257 16.79 -11.93 1.12
C LEU A 257 17.41 -13.17 1.80
N PRO A 258 17.33 -14.37 1.17
CA PRO A 258 17.77 -15.62 1.80
C PRO A 258 19.25 -15.64 2.16
N ARG A 259 20.09 -14.95 1.38
CA ARG A 259 21.53 -14.75 1.63
C ARG A 259 21.93 -13.28 1.81
N GLY A 260 20.96 -12.37 1.70
CA GLY A 260 21.21 -10.94 1.54
C GLY A 260 21.77 -10.56 0.16
N ILE A 261 21.84 -9.26 -0.07
CA ILE A 261 22.48 -8.62 -1.22
C ILE A 261 23.43 -7.52 -0.71
N LEU A 262 24.20 -6.90 -1.60
CA LEU A 262 25.15 -5.88 -1.18
C LEU A 262 24.43 -4.70 -0.49
N GLY A 263 24.67 -4.55 0.81
CA GLY A 263 24.11 -3.47 1.64
C GLY A 263 22.71 -3.75 2.21
N LEU A 264 22.14 -4.95 2.01
CA LEU A 264 20.82 -5.29 2.54
C LEU A 264 20.74 -6.79 2.90
N ASN A 265 20.22 -7.12 4.08
CA ASN A 265 19.91 -8.50 4.46
C ASN A 265 18.61 -8.53 5.28
N ALA A 266 18.05 -9.72 5.47
CA ALA A 266 16.78 -9.88 6.16
C ALA A 266 16.80 -9.31 7.58
N ASP A 267 17.89 -9.49 8.35
CA ASP A 267 17.97 -9.00 9.73
C ASP A 267 17.96 -7.46 9.79
N TYR A 268 18.63 -6.80 8.86
CA TYR A 268 18.64 -5.34 8.76
C TYR A 268 17.26 -4.79 8.38
N VAL A 269 16.59 -5.40 7.40
CA VAL A 269 15.21 -5.00 7.02
C VAL A 269 14.25 -5.26 8.18
N ASN A 270 14.42 -6.36 8.92
CA ASN A 270 13.62 -6.70 10.09
C ASN A 270 13.85 -5.80 11.30
N GLN A 271 14.95 -5.05 11.34
CA GLN A 271 15.18 -4.00 12.35
C GLN A 271 14.50 -2.69 11.96
N TYR A 272 14.35 -2.45 10.65
CA TYR A 272 13.65 -1.28 10.12
C TYR A 272 12.13 -1.41 10.29
N VAL A 273 11.59 -2.61 10.05
CA VAL A 273 10.19 -3.01 10.31
C VAL A 273 9.92 -3.09 11.81
#